data_AF-A0A1S1XYE0-F1
#
_entry.id   AF-A0A1S1XYE0-F1
#
_cell.length_a   1.000
_cell.length_b   1.000
_cell.length_c   1.000
_cell.angle_alpha   90.00
_cell.angle_beta   90.00
_cell.angle_gamma   90.00
#
_symmetry.space_group_name_H-M   'P 1'
#
loop_
_entity.id
_entity.type
_entity.pdbx_description
1 polymer ?
#
loop_
_entity_poly.entity_id
_entity_poly.type
_entity_poly.pdbx_seq_one_letter_code
_entity_poly.pdbx_strand_id
1 'polypeptide(L)'
;MRYIPLKEASKDELEVWLQKSNEILEEMKNEKDDQKRKAIIHRNRAHWRDAGLLEFLKKLSDGKCWYTEARFTAEYPHLEHFRPKSCARNEAWEKCHDGYWWLAFDIENYRLSKPVPNTRKGTYFPLLDHSQAVHRPGIAVTRESPLFLDPVSQEDVDLISFNSHGYPEPCSNPIVDLTEWDLKRIEFSIKHYGLDDRELCNERKELWVSLTAQFNEYAKLLLKYKNEQCLVSKGKAEEKLQALEVYLSQSHSFTGSIKACFEAHKVGQLLLKRLASFTVVA
;
A
#
# COMPACT_ATOMS: atom_id res chain seq x y z
N MET A 1 -1.89 -1.95 5.60
CA MET A 1 -1.10 -1.60 4.39
C MET A 1 -0.16 -0.46 4.75
N ARG A 2 0.77 -0.08 3.86
CA ARG A 2 1.62 1.12 4.04
C ARG A 2 1.14 2.22 3.11
N TYR A 3 1.13 3.46 3.60
CA TYR A 3 0.93 4.65 2.76
C TYR A 3 2.10 4.86 1.80
N ILE A 4 1.76 5.04 0.52
CA ILE A 4 2.72 5.34 -0.54
C ILE A 4 2.54 6.80 -0.96
N PRO A 5 3.53 7.68 -0.72
CA PRO A 5 3.43 9.12 -0.95
C PRO A 5 3.64 9.47 -2.44
N LEU A 6 2.86 8.85 -3.33
CA LEU A 6 3.00 9.02 -4.79
C LEU A 6 2.68 10.45 -5.23
N LYS A 7 1.71 11.09 -4.58
CA LYS A 7 1.27 12.45 -4.93
C LYS A 7 2.32 13.47 -4.52
N GLU A 8 2.92 13.29 -3.35
CA GLU A 8 3.91 14.17 -2.74
C GLU A 8 5.32 14.00 -3.31
N ALA A 9 5.64 12.83 -3.85
CA ALA A 9 6.97 12.57 -4.42
C ALA A 9 7.28 13.51 -5.58
N SER A 10 8.47 14.15 -5.53
CA SER A 10 9.03 14.85 -6.69
C SER A 10 9.21 13.88 -7.85
N LYS A 11 8.84 14.33 -9.06
CA LYS A 11 8.88 13.52 -10.29
C LYS A 11 9.93 14.06 -11.26
N ASP A 12 10.90 14.83 -10.77
CA ASP A 12 11.96 15.43 -11.60
C ASP A 12 12.75 14.38 -12.38
N GLU A 13 13.06 13.23 -11.75
CA GLU A 13 13.73 12.11 -12.42
C GLU A 13 12.89 11.45 -13.54
N LEU A 14 11.60 11.79 -13.64
CA LEU A 14 10.66 11.28 -14.63
C LEU A 14 10.23 12.33 -15.67
N GLU A 15 10.86 13.50 -15.76
CA GLU A 15 10.45 14.57 -16.67
C GLU A 15 10.28 14.09 -18.12
N VAL A 16 11.27 13.38 -18.66
CA VAL A 16 11.22 12.80 -20.02
C VAL A 16 10.10 11.78 -20.17
N TRP A 17 9.88 10.96 -19.14
CA TRP A 17 8.81 9.96 -19.15
C TRP A 17 7.43 10.64 -19.14
N LEU A 18 7.27 11.69 -18.33
CA LEU A 18 6.04 12.48 -18.20
C LEU A 18 5.72 13.22 -19.49
N GLN A 19 6.71 13.82 -20.14
CA GLN A 19 6.53 14.48 -21.44
C GLN A 19 5.94 13.51 -22.47
N LYS A 20 6.57 12.34 -22.63
CA LYS A 20 6.07 11.30 -23.55
C LYS A 20 4.70 10.76 -23.15
N SER A 21 4.44 10.60 -21.85
CA SER A 21 3.10 10.22 -21.37
C SER A 21 2.05 11.25 -21.78
N ASN A 22 2.33 12.55 -21.62
CA ASN A 22 1.44 13.63 -22.00
C ASN A 22 1.19 13.64 -23.52
N GLU A 23 2.21 13.43 -24.35
CA GLU A 23 2.05 13.32 -25.81
C GLU A 23 1.09 12.18 -26.19
N ILE A 24 1.26 11.00 -25.58
CA ILE A 24 0.37 9.85 -25.83
C ILE A 24 -1.06 10.14 -25.34
N LEU A 25 -1.21 10.77 -24.17
CA LEU A 25 -2.51 11.15 -23.63
C LEU A 25 -3.23 12.16 -24.51
N GLU A 26 -2.53 13.18 -25.02
CA GLU A 26 -3.08 14.17 -25.95
C GLU A 26 -3.49 13.54 -27.29
N GLU A 27 -2.68 12.60 -27.81
CA GLU A 27 -3.07 11.84 -29.00
C GLU A 27 -4.38 11.08 -28.76
N MET A 28 -4.51 10.39 -27.62
CA MET A 28 -5.73 9.65 -27.29
C MET A 28 -6.94 10.56 -27.05
N LYS A 29 -6.75 11.77 -26.50
CA LYS A 29 -7.83 12.75 -26.32
C LYS A 29 -8.37 13.26 -27.67
N ASN A 30 -7.50 13.40 -28.66
CA ASN A 30 -7.86 13.85 -30.01
C ASN A 30 -8.43 12.74 -30.90
N GLU A 31 -8.23 11.47 -30.54
CA GLU A 31 -8.79 10.33 -31.26
C GLU A 31 -10.24 10.03 -30.82
N LYS A 32 -11.16 10.05 -31.79
CA LYS A 32 -12.61 9.83 -31.57
C LYS A 32 -13.00 8.37 -31.67
N ASP A 33 -12.20 7.55 -32.36
CA ASP A 33 -12.48 6.12 -32.55
C ASP A 33 -11.89 5.24 -31.43
N ASP A 34 -12.75 4.45 -30.80
CA ASP A 34 -12.37 3.58 -29.68
C ASP A 34 -11.33 2.51 -30.05
N GLN A 35 -11.40 1.95 -31.26
CA GLN A 35 -10.47 0.93 -31.71
C GLN A 35 -9.09 1.54 -31.97
N LYS A 36 -9.05 2.75 -32.54
CA LYS A 36 -7.81 3.51 -32.70
C LYS A 36 -7.20 3.90 -31.36
N ARG A 37 -8.01 4.33 -30.37
CA ARG A 37 -7.51 4.56 -28.99
C ARG A 37 -6.89 3.31 -28.38
N LYS A 38 -7.53 2.15 -28.52
CA LYS A 38 -6.97 0.86 -28.05
C LYS A 38 -5.66 0.53 -28.76
N ALA A 39 -5.55 0.82 -30.06
CA ALA A 39 -4.31 0.64 -30.81
C ALA A 39 -3.18 1.55 -30.30
N ILE A 40 -3.48 2.81 -29.98
CA ILE A 40 -2.53 3.76 -29.36
C ILE A 40 -2.04 3.24 -28.00
N ILE A 41 -2.93 2.74 -27.15
CA ILE A 41 -2.57 2.12 -25.86
C ILE A 41 -1.66 0.90 -26.10
N HIS A 42 -2.05 0.01 -27.02
CA HIS A 42 -1.34 -1.24 -27.24
C HIS A 42 0.07 -1.03 -27.79
N ARG A 43 0.26 -0.12 -28.74
CA ARG A 43 1.59 0.17 -29.32
C ARG A 43 2.53 0.86 -28.32
N ASN A 44 1.98 1.64 -27.38
CA ASN A 44 2.74 2.35 -26.37
C ASN A 44 2.93 1.57 -25.05
N ARG A 45 2.51 0.29 -24.98
CA ARG A 45 2.56 -0.52 -23.74
C ARG A 45 3.92 -0.69 -23.08
N ALA A 46 5.00 -0.49 -23.84
CA ALA A 46 6.36 -0.52 -23.30
C ALA A 46 6.65 0.70 -22.40
N HIS A 47 5.93 1.81 -22.60
CA HIS A 47 6.15 3.06 -21.87
C HIS A 47 5.85 2.92 -20.37
N TRP A 48 4.79 2.21 -19.99
CA TRP A 48 4.51 1.90 -18.58
C TRP A 48 5.31 0.70 -18.04
N ARG A 49 6.23 0.16 -18.84
CA ARG A 49 7.21 -0.85 -18.41
C ARG A 49 8.64 -0.28 -18.39
N ASP A 50 8.76 1.03 -18.56
CA ASP A 50 10.02 1.74 -18.54
C ASP A 50 10.78 1.47 -17.24
N ALA A 51 12.08 1.24 -17.35
CA ALA A 51 12.91 0.87 -16.21
C ALA A 51 13.05 2.02 -15.20
N GLY A 52 13.17 3.26 -15.68
CA GLY A 52 13.26 4.45 -14.83
C GLY A 52 11.97 4.69 -14.05
N LEU A 53 10.82 4.55 -14.71
CA LEU A 53 9.51 4.57 -14.03
C LEU A 53 9.43 3.51 -12.93
N LEU A 54 9.77 2.26 -13.25
CA LEU A 54 9.67 1.16 -12.28
C LEU A 54 10.64 1.34 -11.11
N GLU A 55 11.84 1.86 -11.37
CA GLU A 55 12.82 2.19 -10.33
C GLU A 55 12.29 3.29 -9.40
N PHE A 56 11.77 4.38 -9.96
CA PHE A 56 11.12 5.45 -9.20
C PHE A 56 10.01 4.91 -8.28
N LEU A 57 9.06 4.17 -8.83
CA LEU A 57 7.93 3.61 -8.06
C LEU A 57 8.40 2.60 -7.01
N LYS A 58 9.50 1.88 -7.27
CA LYS A 58 10.10 0.93 -6.34
C LYS A 58 10.76 1.64 -5.16
N LYS A 59 11.38 2.81 -5.37
CA LYS A 59 11.93 3.65 -4.28
C LYS A 59 10.84 4.08 -3.31
N LEU A 60 9.66 4.47 -3.80
CA LEU A 60 8.54 4.93 -2.96
C LEU A 60 8.06 3.90 -1.92
N SER A 61 8.28 2.60 -2.19
CA SER A 61 7.89 1.51 -1.30
C SER A 61 9.07 0.74 -0.71
N ASP A 62 10.30 1.23 -0.83
CA ASP A 62 11.52 0.53 -0.41
C ASP A 62 11.63 -0.89 -0.99
N GLY A 63 11.22 -1.06 -2.25
CA GLY A 63 11.28 -2.36 -2.93
C GLY A 63 10.17 -3.34 -2.54
N LYS A 64 9.03 -2.85 -2.08
CA LYS A 64 7.89 -3.69 -1.65
C LYS A 64 6.69 -3.56 -2.58
N CYS A 65 5.88 -4.60 -2.64
CA CYS A 65 4.53 -4.55 -3.21
C CYS A 65 3.68 -3.53 -2.44
N TRP A 66 2.97 -2.65 -3.14
CA TRP A 66 2.17 -1.60 -2.49
C TRP A 66 0.93 -2.15 -1.77
N TYR A 67 0.42 -3.31 -2.19
CA TYR A 67 -0.72 -3.97 -1.53
C TYR A 67 -0.28 -4.89 -0.39
N THR A 68 0.64 -5.82 -0.65
CA THR A 68 0.97 -6.89 0.30
C THR A 68 2.10 -6.53 1.25
N GLU A 69 2.85 -5.46 0.97
CA GLU A 69 4.07 -5.04 1.67
C GLU A 69 5.22 -6.06 1.64
N ALA A 70 5.07 -7.16 0.89
CA ALA A 70 6.12 -8.14 0.69
C ALA A 70 7.18 -7.58 -0.27
N ARG A 71 8.46 -7.82 0.04
CA ARG A 71 9.59 -7.37 -0.77
C ARG A 71 9.61 -8.08 -2.13
N PHE A 72 9.99 -7.36 -3.18
CA PHE A 72 10.36 -7.98 -4.45
C PHE A 72 11.73 -8.64 -4.30
N THR A 73 11.83 -9.93 -4.59
CA THR A 73 13.10 -10.66 -4.54
C THR A 73 13.72 -10.71 -5.94
N ALA A 74 13.49 -11.78 -6.69
CA ALA A 74 13.95 -11.97 -8.06
C ALA A 74 12.86 -11.70 -9.11
N GLU A 75 11.62 -11.46 -8.67
CA GLU A 75 10.52 -11.23 -9.59
C GLU A 75 10.54 -9.80 -10.17
N TYR A 76 10.10 -9.68 -11.42
CA TYR A 76 9.88 -8.37 -12.01
C TYR A 76 8.58 -7.78 -11.44
N PRO A 77 8.59 -6.54 -10.91
CA PRO A 77 7.39 -5.94 -10.39
C PRO A 77 6.37 -5.74 -11.50
N HIS A 78 5.10 -5.98 -11.20
CA HIS A 78 4.01 -5.64 -12.09
C HIS A 78 3.56 -4.22 -11.83
N LEU A 79 3.15 -3.53 -12.89
CA LEU A 79 2.52 -2.23 -12.80
C LEU A 79 1.02 -2.40 -13.00
N GLU A 80 0.26 -2.11 -11.94
CA GLU A 80 -1.19 -2.22 -11.89
C GLU A 80 -1.82 -0.86 -12.23
N HIS A 81 -2.89 -0.87 -13.03
CA HIS A 81 -3.69 0.31 -13.34
C HIS A 81 -4.87 0.37 -12.38
N PHE A 82 -4.79 1.19 -11.32
CA PHE A 82 -5.79 1.21 -10.25
C PHE A 82 -7.19 1.35 -10.82
N ARG A 83 -7.39 2.34 -11.70
CA ARG A 83 -8.51 2.40 -12.63
C ARG A 83 -8.16 1.69 -13.94
N PRO A 84 -8.85 0.59 -14.29
CA PRO A 84 -8.50 -0.22 -15.45
C PRO A 84 -8.61 0.53 -16.79
N LYS A 85 -7.54 0.52 -17.58
CA LYS A 85 -7.46 1.26 -18.86
C LYS A 85 -8.37 0.78 -20.00
N SER A 86 -8.75 -0.50 -20.02
CA SER A 86 -9.39 -1.13 -21.19
C SER A 86 -10.85 -1.55 -21.00
N CYS A 87 -11.28 -1.70 -19.74
CA CYS A 87 -12.62 -2.13 -19.34
C CYS A 87 -12.68 -2.07 -17.81
N ALA A 88 -13.79 -1.59 -17.23
CA ALA A 88 -14.07 -1.77 -15.81
C ALA A 88 -15.30 -2.68 -15.64
N ARG A 89 -15.22 -3.60 -14.67
CA ARG A 89 -16.28 -4.55 -14.34
C ARG A 89 -16.85 -4.31 -12.94
N ASN A 90 -18.17 -4.46 -12.80
CA ASN A 90 -18.90 -4.36 -11.53
C ASN A 90 -18.75 -5.65 -10.69
N GLU A 91 -19.42 -5.73 -9.54
CA GLU A 91 -19.38 -6.89 -8.62
C GLU A 91 -19.87 -8.20 -9.29
N ALA A 92 -20.77 -8.11 -10.25
CA ALA A 92 -21.28 -9.22 -11.05
C ALA A 92 -20.35 -9.64 -12.21
N TRP A 93 -19.14 -9.06 -12.29
CA TRP A 93 -18.19 -9.23 -13.39
C TRP A 93 -18.71 -8.76 -14.75
N GLU A 94 -19.75 -7.96 -14.78
CA GLU A 94 -20.30 -7.38 -16.01
C GLU A 94 -19.52 -6.13 -16.38
N LYS A 95 -19.31 -5.92 -17.69
CA LYS A 95 -18.68 -4.70 -18.18
C LYS A 95 -19.64 -3.52 -17.96
N CYS A 96 -19.25 -2.58 -17.10
CA CYS A 96 -20.01 -1.35 -16.82
C CYS A 96 -19.34 -0.09 -17.41
N HIS A 97 -18.09 -0.19 -17.84
CA HIS A 97 -17.32 0.94 -18.36
C HIS A 97 -16.33 0.48 -19.44
N ASP A 98 -16.09 1.30 -20.46
CA ASP A 98 -15.09 1.06 -21.51
C ASP A 98 -13.62 1.20 -21.07
N GLY A 99 -13.39 1.26 -19.76
CA GLY A 99 -12.10 1.57 -19.14
C GLY A 99 -11.74 3.06 -19.13
N TYR A 100 -10.79 3.37 -18.25
CA TYR A 100 -10.26 4.70 -18.01
C TYR A 100 -9.07 4.95 -18.93
N TRP A 101 -9.32 4.94 -20.25
CA TRP A 101 -8.26 5.01 -21.26
C TRP A 101 -7.41 6.28 -21.15
N TRP A 102 -8.00 7.39 -20.68
CA TRP A 102 -7.29 8.66 -20.45
C TRP A 102 -6.38 8.63 -19.21
N LEU A 103 -6.42 7.56 -18.42
CA LEU A 103 -5.53 7.30 -17.29
C LEU A 103 -4.52 6.17 -17.59
N ALA A 104 -4.44 5.72 -18.84
CA ALA A 104 -3.56 4.60 -19.21
C ALA A 104 -2.06 4.92 -19.02
N PHE A 105 -1.70 6.19 -19.20
CA PHE A 105 -0.34 6.74 -19.06
C PHE A 105 -0.23 7.80 -17.96
N ASP A 106 -1.20 7.82 -17.05
CA ASP A 106 -1.17 8.68 -15.87
C ASP A 106 -0.46 7.96 -14.72
N ILE A 107 0.63 8.55 -14.23
CA ILE A 107 1.42 7.99 -13.13
C ILE A 107 0.60 7.86 -11.84
N GLU A 108 -0.36 8.76 -11.59
CA GLU A 108 -1.20 8.71 -10.39
C GLU A 108 -2.16 7.52 -10.40
N ASN A 109 -2.36 6.90 -11.56
CA ASN A 109 -3.16 5.69 -11.72
C ASN A 109 -2.35 4.38 -11.56
N TYR A 110 -1.06 4.45 -11.26
CA TYR A 110 -0.18 3.28 -11.19
C TYR A 110 0.06 2.80 -9.76
N ARG A 111 0.02 1.48 -9.56
CA ARG A 111 0.39 0.82 -8.30
C ARG A 111 1.42 -0.26 -8.58
N LEU A 112 2.55 -0.23 -7.86
CA LEU A 112 3.57 -1.26 -7.99
C LEU A 112 3.12 -2.51 -7.22
N SER A 113 2.91 -3.60 -7.95
CA SER A 113 2.22 -4.79 -7.44
C SER A 113 3.02 -6.05 -7.71
N LYS A 114 2.81 -7.08 -6.89
CA LYS A 114 3.20 -8.44 -7.23
C LYS A 114 2.21 -9.06 -8.24
N PRO A 115 2.59 -10.14 -8.93
CA PRO A 115 1.72 -10.75 -9.95
C PRO A 115 0.34 -11.16 -9.42
N VAL A 116 0.26 -11.69 -8.19
CA VAL A 116 -0.99 -12.22 -7.62
C VAL A 116 -2.07 -11.13 -7.44
N PRO A 117 -1.86 -10.03 -6.67
CA PRO A 117 -2.87 -8.98 -6.55
C PRO A 117 -3.26 -8.37 -7.90
N ASN A 118 -2.27 -8.12 -8.77
CA ASN A 118 -2.51 -7.56 -10.11
C ASN A 118 -3.40 -8.47 -10.97
N THR A 119 -3.18 -9.79 -10.92
CA THR A 119 -3.95 -10.76 -11.71
C THR A 119 -5.36 -10.95 -11.15
N ARG A 120 -5.52 -11.00 -9.83
CA ARG A 120 -6.82 -11.12 -9.16
C ARG A 120 -7.72 -9.91 -9.42
N LYS A 121 -7.15 -8.69 -9.41
CA LYS A 121 -7.87 -7.46 -9.74
C LYS A 121 -8.21 -7.39 -11.22
N GLY A 122 -7.21 -7.42 -12.11
CA GLY A 122 -7.42 -7.28 -13.55
C GLY A 122 -8.30 -6.07 -13.91
N THR A 123 -9.43 -6.33 -14.56
CA THR A 123 -10.42 -5.29 -14.92
C THR A 123 -11.57 -5.14 -13.92
N TYR A 124 -11.56 -5.90 -12.82
CA TYR A 124 -12.55 -5.80 -11.75
C TYR A 124 -12.33 -4.50 -10.99
N PHE A 125 -13.31 -3.61 -11.01
CA PHE A 125 -13.22 -2.29 -10.37
C PHE A 125 -14.64 -1.77 -10.03
N PRO A 126 -15.33 -2.42 -9.09
CA PRO A 126 -16.65 -1.98 -8.68
C PRO A 126 -16.59 -0.72 -7.82
N LEU A 127 -17.64 0.09 -7.94
CA LEU A 127 -17.85 1.34 -7.23
C LEU A 127 -19.05 1.20 -6.29
N LEU A 128 -19.13 2.01 -5.23
CA LEU A 128 -20.30 2.09 -4.36
C LEU A 128 -21.57 2.45 -5.13
N ASP A 129 -21.48 3.53 -5.91
CA ASP A 129 -22.55 3.98 -6.81
C ASP A 129 -22.02 3.97 -8.25
N HIS A 130 -22.50 3.02 -9.04
CA HIS A 130 -22.12 2.90 -10.46
C HIS A 130 -22.52 4.12 -11.29
N SER A 131 -23.53 4.90 -10.87
CA SER A 131 -23.94 6.10 -11.58
C SER A 131 -22.93 7.25 -11.47
N GLN A 132 -22.01 7.20 -10.50
CA GLN A 132 -20.92 8.16 -10.34
C GLN A 132 -19.66 7.80 -11.15
N ALA A 133 -19.67 6.70 -11.91
CA ALA A 133 -18.54 6.32 -12.75
C ALA A 133 -18.16 7.44 -13.73
N VAL A 134 -16.87 7.79 -13.77
CA VAL A 134 -16.34 8.86 -14.61
C VAL A 134 -15.96 8.30 -15.96
N HIS A 135 -16.80 8.55 -16.96
CA HIS A 135 -16.67 7.96 -18.31
C HIS A 135 -15.77 8.72 -19.30
N ARG A 136 -15.24 9.89 -18.92
CA ARG A 136 -14.47 10.76 -19.82
C ARG A 136 -13.43 11.60 -19.08
N PRO A 137 -12.35 12.02 -19.77
CA PRO A 137 -11.40 12.98 -19.22
C PRO A 137 -12.08 14.32 -18.89
N GLY A 138 -11.46 15.09 -17.98
CA GLY A 138 -11.92 16.41 -17.57
C GLY A 138 -12.95 16.42 -16.43
N ILE A 139 -13.36 15.24 -15.94
CA ILE A 139 -14.17 15.10 -14.72
C ILE A 139 -13.27 14.54 -13.62
N ALA A 140 -13.40 15.10 -12.41
CA ALA A 140 -12.63 14.65 -11.26
C ALA A 140 -13.02 13.22 -10.86
N VAL A 141 -12.04 12.32 -10.81
CA VAL A 141 -12.21 10.93 -10.39
C VAL A 141 -12.50 10.76 -8.90
N THR A 142 -12.37 11.85 -8.12
CA THR A 142 -12.74 11.91 -6.69
C THR A 142 -14.25 11.82 -6.45
N ARG A 143 -15.05 11.87 -7.51
CA ARG A 143 -16.51 11.62 -7.45
C ARG A 143 -16.86 10.15 -7.26
N GLU A 144 -15.91 9.25 -7.52
CA GLU A 144 -16.10 7.83 -7.41
C GLU A 144 -15.68 7.34 -6.02
N SER A 145 -16.38 6.32 -5.53
CA SER A 145 -15.99 5.60 -4.31
C SER A 145 -15.71 4.12 -4.66
N PRO A 146 -14.46 3.76 -5.01
CA PRO A 146 -14.10 2.38 -5.33
C PRO A 146 -14.18 1.46 -4.11
N LEU A 147 -14.56 0.20 -4.34
CA LEU A 147 -14.53 -0.83 -3.29
C LEU A 147 -13.12 -1.21 -2.85
N PHE A 148 -12.15 -1.08 -3.75
CA PHE A 148 -10.74 -1.30 -3.42
C PHE A 148 -10.20 -0.19 -2.51
N LEU A 149 -9.46 -0.59 -1.49
CA LEU A 149 -8.58 0.28 -0.73
C LEU A 149 -7.35 0.63 -1.58
N ASP A 150 -6.95 1.89 -1.54
CA ASP A 150 -5.84 2.43 -2.31
C ASP A 150 -4.63 2.77 -1.42
N PRO A 151 -3.46 2.13 -1.61
CA PRO A 151 -2.25 2.43 -0.85
C PRO A 151 -1.74 3.88 -0.96
N VAL A 152 -2.19 4.66 -1.95
CA VAL A 152 -1.85 6.10 -2.06
C VAL A 152 -2.88 7.01 -1.37
N SER A 153 -3.85 6.43 -0.65
CA SER A 153 -4.78 7.15 0.21
C SER A 153 -4.46 6.81 1.67
N GLN A 154 -4.07 7.81 2.46
CA GLN A 154 -3.78 7.62 3.88
C GLN A 154 -5.03 7.13 4.62
N GLU A 155 -6.20 7.69 4.28
CA GLU A 155 -7.49 7.29 4.86
C GLU A 155 -7.76 5.80 4.63
N ASP A 156 -7.54 5.29 3.41
CA ASP A 156 -7.75 3.87 3.10
C ASP A 156 -6.76 2.95 3.82
N VAL A 157 -5.52 3.41 4.00
CA VAL A 157 -4.48 2.68 4.71
C VAL A 157 -4.82 2.54 6.19
N ASP A 158 -5.43 3.56 6.79
CA ASP A 158 -5.81 3.59 8.20
C ASP A 158 -7.04 2.73 8.52
N LEU A 159 -7.78 2.27 7.51
CA LEU A 159 -8.93 1.35 7.68
C LEU A 159 -8.51 -0.09 8.05
N ILE A 160 -7.28 -0.51 7.71
CA ILE A 160 -6.84 -1.91 7.80
C ILE A 160 -5.61 -2.09 8.68
N SER A 161 -5.67 -3.10 9.56
CA SER A 161 -4.60 -3.53 10.48
C SER A 161 -4.31 -5.03 10.32
N PHE A 162 -3.49 -5.59 11.20
CA PHE A 162 -3.15 -7.01 11.24
C PHE A 162 -3.11 -7.50 12.69
N ASN A 163 -3.46 -8.76 12.92
CA ASN A 163 -3.38 -9.38 14.25
C ASN A 163 -2.12 -10.22 14.46
N SER A 164 -2.02 -10.78 15.67
CA SER A 164 -0.93 -11.66 16.12
C SER A 164 -0.82 -12.98 15.35
N HIS A 165 -1.84 -13.36 14.60
CA HIS A 165 -1.82 -14.51 13.70
C HIS A 165 -1.41 -14.14 12.26
N GLY A 166 -1.10 -12.86 12.00
CA GLY A 166 -0.68 -12.34 10.70
C GLY A 166 -1.83 -12.06 9.72
N TYR A 167 -3.08 -12.27 10.15
CA TYR A 167 -4.25 -12.01 9.31
C TYR A 167 -4.56 -10.52 9.25
N PRO A 168 -4.95 -10.00 8.07
CA PRO A 168 -5.50 -8.66 7.97
C PRO A 168 -6.86 -8.57 8.66
N GLU A 169 -7.13 -7.44 9.29
CA GLU A 169 -8.40 -7.16 9.96
C GLU A 169 -8.73 -5.66 9.96
N PRO A 170 -9.97 -5.26 10.26
CA PRO A 170 -10.29 -3.85 10.44
C PRO A 170 -9.41 -3.20 11.52
N CYS A 171 -9.10 -1.92 11.35
CA CYS A 171 -8.38 -1.16 12.36
C CYS A 171 -9.11 -1.21 13.71
N SER A 172 -8.41 -1.65 14.77
CA SER A 172 -9.03 -1.87 16.09
C SER A 172 -9.26 -0.58 16.88
N ASN A 173 -8.51 0.49 16.58
CA ASN A 173 -8.61 1.79 17.25
C ASN A 173 -8.64 2.92 16.21
N PRO A 174 -9.70 3.01 15.39
CA PRO A 174 -9.81 4.08 14.41
C PRO A 174 -10.08 5.43 15.10
N ILE A 175 -9.73 6.53 14.45
CA ILE A 175 -10.02 7.89 14.98
C ILE A 175 -11.53 8.15 15.03
N VAL A 176 -12.25 7.62 14.04
CA VAL A 176 -13.71 7.64 13.92
C VAL A 176 -14.18 6.22 13.70
N ASP A 177 -15.31 5.84 14.29
CA ASP A 177 -15.87 4.50 14.14
C ASP A 177 -16.03 4.10 12.67
N LEU A 178 -15.65 2.85 12.36
CA LEU A 178 -15.75 2.31 11.00
C LEU A 178 -17.22 2.18 10.59
N THR A 179 -17.54 2.70 9.41
CA THR A 179 -18.87 2.57 8.82
C THR A 179 -19.06 1.19 8.18
N GLU A 180 -20.31 0.81 7.88
CA GLU A 180 -20.60 -0.39 7.09
C GLU A 180 -19.89 -0.37 5.73
N TRP A 181 -19.74 0.82 5.16
CA TRP A 181 -19.01 1.01 3.90
C TRP A 181 -17.52 0.70 4.06
N ASP A 182 -16.88 1.17 5.13
CA ASP A 182 -15.47 0.89 5.41
C ASP A 182 -15.24 -0.61 5.59
N LEU A 183 -16.09 -1.27 6.37
CA LEU A 183 -16.04 -2.72 6.58
C LEU A 183 -16.18 -3.49 5.26
N LYS A 184 -17.12 -3.08 4.40
CA LYS A 184 -17.29 -3.66 3.06
C LYS A 184 -16.02 -3.51 2.22
N ARG A 185 -15.39 -2.33 2.20
CA ARG A 185 -14.14 -2.08 1.44
C ARG A 185 -12.96 -2.90 1.97
N ILE A 186 -12.85 -3.03 3.30
CA ILE A 186 -11.79 -3.82 3.96
C ILE A 186 -11.91 -5.28 3.55
N GLU A 187 -13.08 -5.90 3.75
CA GLU A 187 -13.32 -7.31 3.39
C GLU A 187 -13.06 -7.56 1.90
N PHE A 188 -13.60 -6.67 1.06
CA PHE A 188 -13.43 -6.73 -0.38
C PHE A 188 -11.94 -6.68 -0.78
N SER A 189 -11.18 -5.75 -0.21
CA SER A 189 -9.77 -5.56 -0.53
C SER A 189 -8.90 -6.71 -0.03
N ILE A 190 -9.18 -7.24 1.16
CA ILE A 190 -8.49 -8.43 1.70
C ILE A 190 -8.63 -9.58 0.71
N LYS A 191 -9.86 -9.90 0.30
CA LYS A 191 -10.15 -10.99 -0.63
C LYS A 191 -9.51 -10.81 -2.00
N HIS A 192 -9.71 -9.63 -2.61
CA HIS A 192 -9.34 -9.42 -4.00
C HIS A 192 -7.87 -9.06 -4.21
N TYR A 193 -7.19 -8.47 -3.22
CA TYR A 193 -5.73 -8.39 -3.24
C TYR A 193 -5.06 -9.68 -2.72
N GLY A 194 -5.79 -10.57 -2.03
CA GLY A 194 -5.24 -11.76 -1.42
C GLY A 194 -4.33 -11.44 -0.25
N LEU A 195 -4.73 -10.48 0.59
CA LEU A 195 -3.94 -10.04 1.73
C LEU A 195 -3.88 -11.11 2.83
N ASP A 196 -4.81 -12.05 2.82
CA ASP A 196 -4.97 -13.20 3.72
C ASP A 196 -4.33 -14.48 3.17
N ASP A 197 -3.51 -14.39 2.11
CA ASP A 197 -2.73 -15.51 1.61
C ASP A 197 -1.92 -16.18 2.74
N ARG A 198 -1.92 -17.51 2.74
CA ARG A 198 -1.35 -18.31 3.83
C ARG A 198 0.11 -17.97 4.09
N GLU A 199 0.92 -17.80 3.06
CA GLU A 199 2.35 -17.52 3.22
C GLU A 199 2.57 -16.11 3.75
N LEU A 200 1.80 -15.12 3.27
CA LEU A 200 1.82 -13.76 3.82
C LEU A 200 1.44 -13.73 5.30
N CYS A 201 0.39 -14.45 5.68
CA CYS A 201 -0.03 -14.56 7.08
C CYS A 201 1.03 -15.24 7.95
N ASN A 202 1.68 -16.30 7.45
CA ASN A 202 2.77 -16.97 8.17
C ASN A 202 3.96 -16.02 8.41
N GLU A 203 4.43 -15.32 7.37
CA GLU A 203 5.55 -14.38 7.51
C GLU A 203 5.24 -13.25 8.51
N ARG A 204 4.04 -12.67 8.44
CA ARG A 204 3.60 -11.64 9.40
C ARG A 204 3.50 -12.19 10.83
N LYS A 205 3.00 -13.41 10.99
CA LYS A 205 2.92 -14.08 12.29
C LYS A 205 4.31 -14.33 12.88
N GLU A 206 5.24 -14.83 12.09
CA GLU A 206 6.63 -15.06 12.53
C GLU A 206 7.29 -13.75 12.97
N LEU A 207 7.09 -12.68 12.20
CA LEU A 207 7.54 -11.34 12.55
C LEU A 207 6.92 -10.86 13.87
N TRP A 208 5.60 -11.04 14.05
CA TRP A 208 4.90 -10.66 15.27
C TRP A 208 5.42 -11.42 16.51
N VAL A 209 5.61 -12.73 16.38
CA VAL A 209 6.15 -13.57 17.46
C VAL A 209 7.56 -13.12 17.83
N SER A 210 8.41 -12.86 16.83
CA SER A 210 9.77 -12.36 17.06
C SER A 210 9.78 -11.01 17.77
N LEU A 211 8.98 -10.05 17.32
CA LEU A 211 8.86 -8.73 17.97
C LEU A 211 8.34 -8.84 19.40
N THR A 212 7.32 -9.65 19.63
CA THR A 212 6.76 -9.87 20.97
C THR A 212 7.79 -10.48 21.91
N ALA A 213 8.60 -11.43 21.45
CA ALA A 213 9.69 -12.00 22.23
C ALA A 213 10.74 -10.94 22.61
N GLN A 214 11.13 -10.09 21.66
CA GLN A 214 12.07 -8.98 21.90
C GLN A 214 11.51 -7.95 22.90
N PHE A 215 10.22 -7.62 22.80
CA PHE A 215 9.58 -6.74 23.78
C PHE A 215 9.58 -7.31 25.19
N ASN A 216 9.28 -8.60 25.34
CA ASN A 216 9.26 -9.30 26.62
C ASN A 216 10.67 -9.38 27.22
N GLU A 217 11.68 -9.65 26.39
CA GLU A 217 13.08 -9.65 26.82
C GLU A 217 13.51 -8.27 27.33
N TYR A 218 13.21 -7.21 26.58
CA TYR A 218 13.48 -5.84 27.00
C TYR A 218 12.81 -5.51 28.35
N ALA A 219 11.53 -5.83 28.51
CA ALA A 219 10.80 -5.60 29.76
C ALA A 219 11.42 -6.35 30.94
N LYS A 220 11.84 -7.61 30.73
CA LYS A 220 12.52 -8.43 31.75
C LYS A 220 13.87 -7.83 32.15
N LEU A 221 14.67 -7.39 31.18
CA LEU A 221 15.98 -6.77 31.44
C LEU A 221 15.83 -5.45 32.22
N LEU A 222 14.86 -4.61 31.86
CA LEU A 222 14.55 -3.40 32.59
C LEU A 222 14.08 -3.66 34.02
N LEU A 223 13.21 -4.66 34.22
CA LEU A 223 12.74 -5.02 35.56
C LEU A 223 13.90 -5.48 36.44
N LYS A 224 14.79 -6.31 35.88
CA LYS A 224 16.00 -6.76 36.58
C LYS A 224 16.91 -5.60 36.96
N TYR A 225 17.15 -4.67 36.03
CA TYR A 225 17.92 -3.46 36.34
C TYR A 225 17.27 -2.64 37.47
N LYS A 226 15.95 -2.43 37.43
CA LYS A 226 15.24 -1.65 38.46
C LYS A 226 15.28 -2.29 39.84
N ASN A 227 15.16 -3.62 39.92
CA ASN A 227 15.11 -4.33 41.19
C ASN A 227 16.50 -4.58 41.79
N GLU A 228 17.50 -4.88 40.95
CA GLU A 228 18.81 -5.35 41.39
C GLU A 228 19.94 -4.32 41.16
N GLN A 229 19.64 -3.17 40.55
CA GLN A 229 20.64 -2.20 40.05
C GLN A 229 21.69 -2.83 39.12
N CYS A 230 21.34 -3.90 38.42
CA CYS A 230 22.25 -4.65 37.55
C CYS A 230 22.59 -3.86 36.26
N LEU A 231 23.75 -3.19 36.23
CA LEU A 231 24.21 -2.38 35.09
C LEU A 231 24.38 -3.19 33.78
N VAL A 232 24.74 -4.47 33.88
CA VAL A 232 24.81 -5.36 32.70
C VAL A 232 23.43 -5.54 32.06
N SER A 233 22.38 -5.66 32.88
CA SER A 233 21.01 -5.78 32.37
C SER A 233 20.52 -4.46 31.75
N LYS A 234 20.97 -3.33 32.29
CA LYS A 234 20.72 -2.01 31.69
C LYS A 234 21.32 -1.90 30.29
N GLY A 235 22.61 -2.23 30.13
CA GLY A 235 23.27 -2.20 28.82
C GLY A 235 22.59 -3.10 27.79
N LYS A 236 22.24 -4.34 28.18
CA LYS A 236 21.48 -5.25 27.31
C LYS A 236 20.07 -4.73 26.95
N ALA A 237 19.41 -4.04 27.88
CA ALA A 237 18.12 -3.42 27.60
C ALA A 237 18.26 -2.28 26.58
N GLU A 238 19.33 -1.48 26.67
CA GLU A 238 19.64 -0.42 25.70
C GLU A 238 19.94 -0.99 24.30
N GLU A 239 20.70 -2.07 24.20
CA GLU A 239 20.94 -2.78 22.93
C GLU A 239 19.64 -3.31 22.32
N LYS A 240 18.76 -3.93 23.13
CA LYS A 240 17.45 -4.42 22.66
C LYS A 240 16.55 -3.28 22.23
N LEU A 241 16.58 -2.15 22.93
CA LEU A 241 15.83 -0.97 22.58
C LEU A 241 16.24 -0.44 21.20
N GLN A 242 17.55 -0.30 20.95
CA GLN A 242 18.08 0.11 19.64
C GLN A 242 17.66 -0.85 18.53
N ALA A 243 17.72 -2.16 18.77
CA ALA A 243 17.29 -3.16 17.80
C ALA A 243 15.78 -3.05 17.46
N LEU A 244 14.94 -2.77 18.47
CA LEU A 244 13.51 -2.56 18.27
C LEU A 244 13.21 -1.26 17.50
N GLU A 245 13.99 -0.20 17.72
CA GLU A 245 13.84 1.07 17.01
C GLU A 245 14.08 0.92 15.50
N VAL A 246 14.91 -0.04 15.06
CA VAL A 246 15.12 -0.33 13.62
C VAL A 246 13.82 -0.72 12.92
N TYR A 247 12.93 -1.46 13.58
CA TYR A 247 11.65 -1.91 13.01
C TYR A 247 10.65 -0.77 12.77
N LEU A 248 10.86 0.40 13.38
CA LEU A 248 10.04 1.59 13.16
C LEU A 248 10.36 2.28 11.82
N SER A 249 11.45 1.85 11.15
CA SER A 249 11.75 2.27 9.78
C SER A 249 10.68 1.78 8.80
N GLN A 250 10.32 2.67 7.88
CA GLN A 250 9.40 2.37 6.78
C GLN A 250 9.97 1.37 5.76
N SER A 251 11.27 1.04 5.82
CA SER A 251 11.93 0.14 4.88
C SER A 251 11.63 -1.35 5.10
N HIS A 252 11.11 -1.74 6.27
CA HIS A 252 10.83 -3.14 6.59
C HIS A 252 9.65 -3.70 5.78
N SER A 253 9.70 -5.00 5.44
CA SER A 253 8.50 -5.70 4.95
C SER A 253 7.43 -5.70 6.03
N PHE A 254 6.16 -5.64 5.61
CA PHE A 254 5.00 -5.72 6.52
C PHE A 254 4.98 -4.63 7.60
N THR A 255 5.39 -3.41 7.26
CA THR A 255 5.29 -2.21 8.10
C THR A 255 3.93 -2.02 8.78
N GLY A 256 2.82 -2.32 8.09
CA GLY A 256 1.49 -2.31 8.72
C GLY A 256 1.34 -3.33 9.85
N SER A 257 1.89 -4.54 9.70
CA SER A 257 1.86 -5.58 10.74
C SER A 257 2.80 -5.25 11.90
N ILE A 258 3.96 -4.64 11.60
CA ILE A 258 4.86 -4.12 12.64
C ILE A 258 4.15 -3.06 13.47
N LYS A 259 3.53 -2.05 12.84
CA LYS A 259 2.76 -1.00 13.54
C LYS A 259 1.73 -1.61 14.48
N ALA A 260 0.91 -2.54 13.98
CA ALA A 260 -0.10 -3.23 14.77
C ALA A 260 0.50 -4.01 15.96
N CYS A 261 1.64 -4.68 15.76
CA CYS A 261 2.35 -5.39 16.84
C CYS A 261 2.84 -4.42 17.94
N PHE A 262 3.37 -3.26 17.54
CA PHE A 262 3.78 -2.23 18.48
C PHE A 262 2.60 -1.64 19.25
N GLU A 263 1.48 -1.39 18.59
CA GLU A 263 0.25 -0.89 19.21
C GLU A 263 -0.37 -1.91 20.17
N ALA A 264 -0.24 -3.20 19.90
CA ALA A 264 -0.77 -4.27 20.76
C ALA A 264 0.06 -4.53 22.02
N HIS A 265 1.33 -4.09 22.08
CA HIS A 265 2.23 -4.41 23.19
C HIS A 265 2.66 -3.17 23.98
N LYS A 266 2.62 -3.22 25.32
CA LYS A 266 2.95 -2.08 26.21
C LYS A 266 4.31 -1.44 25.92
N VAL A 267 5.34 -2.26 25.66
CA VAL A 267 6.66 -1.77 25.25
C VAL A 267 6.58 -1.04 23.92
N GLY A 268 5.94 -1.63 22.90
CA GLY A 268 5.77 -1.03 21.58
C GLY A 268 5.04 0.31 21.63
N GLN A 269 3.95 0.40 22.40
CA GLN A 269 3.22 1.66 22.62
C GLN A 269 4.10 2.76 23.21
N LEU A 270 5.01 2.43 24.14
CA LEU A 270 5.95 3.40 24.69
C LEU A 270 6.96 3.89 23.65
N LEU A 271 7.43 3.00 22.77
CA LEU A 271 8.35 3.35 21.68
C LEU A 271 7.67 4.27 20.65
N LEU A 272 6.44 3.96 20.27
CA LEU A 272 5.66 4.82 19.36
C LEU A 272 5.47 6.24 19.93
N LYS A 273 5.16 6.34 21.23
CA LYS A 273 5.05 7.65 21.92
C LYS A 273 6.38 8.40 21.96
N ARG A 274 7.49 7.69 22.16
CA ARG A 274 8.84 8.28 22.16
C ARG A 274 9.17 8.89 20.81
N LEU A 275 8.89 8.19 19.70
CA LEU A 275 9.10 8.71 18.36
C LEU A 275 8.26 9.96 18.07
N ALA A 276 6.97 9.94 18.43
CA ALA A 276 6.08 11.09 18.23
C ALA A 276 6.53 12.34 19.00
N SER A 277 7.26 12.15 20.11
CA SER A 277 7.82 13.25 20.90
C SER A 277 9.05 13.90 20.24
N PHE A 278 9.75 13.18 19.35
CA PHE A 278 10.93 13.69 18.64
C PHE A 278 10.56 14.44 17.35
N THR A 279 9.46 14.10 16.69
CA THR A 279 8.99 14.81 15.49
C THR A 279 8.36 16.18 15.77
N VAL A 280 8.05 16.51 17.02
CA VAL A 280 7.53 17.85 17.41
C VAL A 280 8.66 18.84 17.70
N VAL A 281 9.92 18.39 17.74
CA VAL A 281 11.09 19.22 18.10
C VAL A 281 12.07 19.40 16.93
N ALA A 282 11.70 18.95 15.72
CA ALA A 282 12.53 19.06 14.50
C ALA A 282 11.86 19.93 13.44
#